data_AF-A0A0K2B6R0-F1
#
_entry.id   AF-A0A0K2B6R0-F1
#
_cell.length_a   1.000
_cell.length_b   1.000
_cell.length_c   1.000
_cell.angle_alpha   90.00
_cell.angle_beta   90.00
_cell.angle_gamma   90.00
#
_symmetry.space_group_name_H-M   'P 1'
#
loop_
_entity.id
_entity.type
_entity.pdbx_description
1 polymer ?
#
loop_
_entity_poly.entity_id
_entity_poly.type
_entity_poly.pdbx_seq_one_letter_code
_entity_poly.pdbx_strand_id
1 'polypeptide(L)'
;MRRPTQHTRRPAAPGWTHPYTGLPGIAVFYNDGGHGDGNQPPVPSPADLANRAPQTPATPPGPQPVIDKETGVAMTQDRFNRIMTRQYEKSRNAAYREMAESLGLTFDPETFDLEAFKATLKEGHEARQQVLTDEQRRTEELNKVQQAVQAEKAKAEQERAAIQAERRALAREQALTRLGALDQVDEQGNVTAPNLQDALAMLERDLRDTPDADATALTTAAEALKKRRPELFGAPTAPQTLPPAPSGGPAGGNAPRQPASTKDALQKAARKRAEAMGLRHDNAA
;
A
#
# COMPACT_ATOMS: atom_id res chain seq x y z
N MET A 1 18.11 3.98 27.81
CA MET A 1 17.43 3.28 26.70
C MET A 1 17.17 4.28 25.58
N ARG A 2 17.98 4.25 24.51
CA ARG A 2 17.84 5.14 23.35
C ARG A 2 16.98 4.44 22.30
N ARG A 3 15.92 5.10 21.81
CA ARG A 3 15.11 4.60 20.69
C ARG A 3 15.80 4.91 19.36
N PRO A 4 15.85 3.99 18.39
CA PRO A 4 16.31 4.31 17.04
C PRO A 4 15.21 5.05 16.27
N THR A 5 15.57 6.19 15.68
CA THR A 5 14.76 6.96 14.72
C THR A 5 14.76 6.26 13.36
N GLN A 6 13.59 5.78 12.91
CA GLN A 6 13.39 5.31 11.54
C GLN A 6 13.20 6.50 10.60
N HIS A 7 14.09 6.67 9.64
CA HIS A 7 13.93 7.61 8.53
C HIS A 7 13.00 7.00 7.47
N THR A 8 11.78 7.52 7.36
CA THR A 8 10.90 7.24 6.22
C THR A 8 11.36 8.07 5.01
N ARG A 9 11.79 7.36 3.96
CA ARG A 9 12.09 7.91 2.64
C ARG A 9 10.79 8.46 2.03
N ARG A 10 10.68 9.79 1.90
CA ARG A 10 9.63 10.42 1.08
C ARG A 10 9.89 10.15 -0.42
N PRO A 11 8.88 9.78 -1.22
CA PRO A 11 9.01 9.80 -2.67
C PRO A 11 9.11 11.24 -3.19
N ALA A 12 9.96 11.43 -4.20
CA ALA A 12 10.16 12.71 -4.89
C ALA A 12 8.84 13.18 -5.54
N ALA A 13 8.51 14.45 -5.34
CA ALA A 13 7.40 15.10 -6.03
C ALA A 13 7.69 15.15 -7.54
N PRO A 14 6.70 14.92 -8.42
CA PRO A 14 6.86 15.11 -9.85
C PRO A 14 7.06 16.61 -10.14
N GLY A 15 8.16 16.91 -10.83
CA GLY A 15 8.58 18.28 -11.13
C GLY A 15 7.55 19.05 -11.95
N TRP A 16 7.33 20.29 -11.55
CA TRP A 16 6.83 21.34 -12.44
C TRP A 16 7.86 21.59 -13.54
N THR A 17 7.58 21.12 -14.74
CA THR A 17 8.30 21.49 -15.97
C THR A 17 7.99 22.94 -16.32
N HIS A 18 8.96 23.83 -16.09
CA HIS A 18 8.93 25.20 -16.61
C HIS A 18 9.34 25.21 -18.10
N PRO A 19 8.58 25.83 -19.01
CA PRO A 19 8.89 25.92 -20.43
C PRO A 19 9.80 27.12 -20.72
N TYR A 20 10.95 27.20 -20.05
CA TYR A 20 12.02 28.12 -20.44
C TYR A 20 13.33 27.36 -20.49
N THR A 21 13.63 26.92 -21.72
CA THR A 21 14.92 26.41 -22.17
C THR A 21 16.04 27.33 -21.71
N GLY A 22 16.98 26.78 -20.94
CA GLY A 22 18.20 27.48 -20.57
C GLY A 22 19.08 27.82 -21.78
N LEU A 23 20.13 28.59 -21.49
CA LEU A 23 21.16 29.11 -22.39
C LEU A 23 21.93 28.14 -23.32
N PRO A 24 21.75 26.80 -23.35
CA PRO A 24 22.13 26.01 -24.53
C PRO A 24 21.17 26.11 -25.73
N GLY A 25 20.04 26.84 -25.62
CA GLY A 25 19.09 27.04 -26.72
C GLY A 25 19.44 28.14 -27.73
N ILE A 26 20.62 28.76 -27.63
CA ILE A 26 21.06 29.79 -28.57
C ILE A 26 21.99 29.16 -29.63
N ALA A 27 21.47 29.10 -30.85
CA ALA A 27 22.18 29.00 -32.13
C ALA A 27 23.01 27.73 -32.42
N VAL A 28 22.38 26.78 -33.13
CA VAL A 28 22.96 26.25 -34.39
C VAL A 28 21.79 26.02 -35.36
N PHE A 29 21.61 26.93 -36.33
CA PHE A 29 20.81 26.64 -37.50
C PHE A 29 21.55 25.58 -38.32
N TYR A 30 21.16 24.32 -38.18
CA TYR A 30 21.49 23.30 -39.18
C TYR A 30 20.62 23.59 -40.39
N ASN A 31 21.24 24.11 -41.45
CA ASN A 31 20.66 24.19 -42.77
C ASN A 31 20.51 22.74 -43.27
N ASP A 32 19.28 22.26 -43.21
CA ASP A 32 18.87 20.92 -43.64
C ASP A 32 19.19 20.74 -45.14
N GLY A 33 19.79 19.59 -45.46
CA GLY A 33 20.29 19.26 -46.78
C GLY A 33 19.15 18.93 -47.75
N GLY A 34 18.53 19.95 -48.32
CA GLY A 34 17.68 19.84 -49.50
C GLY A 34 18.51 19.61 -50.77
N HIS A 35 18.22 18.52 -51.48
CA HIS A 35 18.77 18.17 -52.80
C HIS A 35 18.46 19.21 -53.87
N GLY A 36 19.45 19.51 -54.73
CA GLY A 36 19.33 20.16 -56.06
C GLY A 36 18.84 21.61 -56.00
N ASP A 37 19.64 22.62 -56.31
CA ASP A 37 20.21 22.85 -57.63
C ASP A 37 21.52 23.67 -57.53
N GLY A 38 22.48 23.35 -58.41
CA GLY A 38 23.89 23.71 -58.31
C GLY A 38 24.24 25.18 -58.51
N ASN A 39 23.87 26.06 -57.58
CA ASN A 39 24.35 27.44 -57.57
C ASN A 39 24.74 27.91 -56.16
N GLN A 40 25.78 27.30 -55.59
CA GLN A 40 26.49 27.89 -54.46
C GLN A 40 27.49 28.93 -54.99
N PRO A 41 27.46 30.19 -54.52
CA PRO A 41 28.51 31.15 -54.87
C PRO A 41 29.86 30.64 -54.37
N PRO A 42 30.96 30.82 -55.14
CA PRO A 42 32.26 30.28 -54.77
C PRO A 42 32.70 30.84 -53.42
N VAL A 43 33.06 29.94 -52.50
CA VAL A 43 33.67 30.32 -51.22
C VAL A 43 35.03 30.93 -51.54
N PRO A 44 35.28 32.21 -51.17
CA PRO A 44 36.53 32.88 -51.51
C PRO A 44 37.70 32.17 -50.85
N SER A 45 38.76 31.93 -51.64
CA SER A 45 39.96 31.28 -51.15
C SER A 45 40.73 32.22 -50.21
N PRO A 46 41.62 31.69 -49.33
CA PRO A 46 42.45 32.52 -48.47
C PRO A 46 43.30 33.57 -49.22
N ALA A 47 43.60 33.33 -50.50
CA ALA A 47 44.31 34.29 -51.35
C ALA A 47 43.43 35.47 -51.80
N ASP A 48 42.10 35.27 -51.90
CA ASP A 48 41.15 36.32 -52.31
C ASP A 48 40.90 37.35 -51.19
N LEU A 49 41.09 36.94 -49.93
CA LEU A 49 41.00 37.81 -48.76
C LEU A 49 42.20 38.77 -48.66
N ALA A 50 43.38 38.36 -49.15
CA ALA A 50 44.60 39.18 -49.08
C ALA A 50 44.60 40.34 -50.09
N ASN A 51 43.85 40.23 -51.18
CA ASN A 51 43.75 41.26 -52.23
C ASN A 51 42.55 42.21 -52.05
N ARG A 52 41.79 42.10 -50.95
CA ARG A 52 40.61 42.93 -50.72
C ARG A 52 41.02 44.32 -50.23
N ALA A 53 41.02 45.30 -51.14
CA ALA A 53 41.19 46.71 -50.77
C ALA A 53 40.12 47.15 -49.75
N PRO A 54 40.45 48.01 -48.77
CA PRO A 54 39.52 48.43 -47.73
C PRO A 54 38.34 49.19 -48.36
N GLN A 55 37.14 48.62 -48.28
CA GLN A 55 35.92 49.33 -48.66
C GLN A 55 35.62 50.38 -47.58
N THR A 56 35.46 51.64 -48.00
CA THR A 56 35.00 52.73 -47.14
C THR A 56 33.58 52.43 -46.63
N PRO A 57 33.31 52.58 -45.32
CA PRO A 57 32.01 52.28 -44.74
C PRO A 57 30.93 53.23 -45.32
N ALA A 58 29.83 52.66 -45.78
CA ALA A 58 28.67 53.41 -46.26
C ALA A 58 28.02 54.18 -45.10
N THR A 59 27.66 55.43 -45.36
CA THR A 59 26.95 56.33 -44.42
C THR A 59 25.53 55.79 -44.14
N PRO A 60 25.05 55.80 -42.88
CA PRO A 60 23.72 55.32 -42.55
C PRO A 60 22.61 56.23 -43.13
N PRO A 61 21.50 55.67 -43.65
CA PRO A 61 20.39 56.47 -44.14
C PRO A 61 19.70 57.20 -42.99
N GLY A 62 19.38 58.49 -43.19
CA GLY A 62 18.69 59.33 -42.21
C GLY A 62 17.26 58.84 -41.88
N PRO A 63 16.63 59.37 -40.82
CA PRO A 63 15.35 58.90 -40.30
C PRO A 63 14.23 59.07 -41.33
N GLN A 64 13.76 57.96 -41.90
CA GLN A 64 12.60 57.91 -42.76
C GLN A 64 11.32 57.96 -41.88
N PRO A 65 10.33 58.81 -42.19
CA PRO A 65 9.07 58.81 -41.45
C PRO A 65 8.35 57.46 -41.65
N VAL A 66 7.87 56.87 -40.55
CA VAL A 66 7.08 55.64 -40.61
C VAL A 66 5.78 55.96 -41.36
N ILE A 67 5.55 55.29 -42.50
CA ILE A 67 4.37 55.50 -43.33
C ILE A 67 3.28 54.50 -42.93
N ASP A 68 2.06 54.99 -42.76
CA ASP A 68 0.89 54.13 -42.57
C ASP A 68 0.60 53.32 -43.84
N LYS A 69 0.60 51.99 -43.70
CA LYS A 69 0.41 51.05 -44.81
C LYS A 69 -0.97 51.14 -45.45
N GLU A 70 -1.99 51.61 -44.73
CA GLU A 70 -3.37 51.66 -45.24
C GLU A 70 -3.64 52.90 -46.12
N THR A 71 -2.84 53.95 -45.99
CA THR A 71 -3.15 55.24 -46.62
C THR A 71 -1.96 55.99 -47.20
N GLY A 72 -0.74 55.49 -47.00
CA GLY A 72 0.46 56.07 -47.59
C GLY A 72 0.89 57.42 -47.01
N VAL A 73 0.28 57.87 -45.91
CA VAL A 73 0.63 59.13 -45.23
C VAL A 73 1.51 58.86 -44.00
N ALA A 74 2.38 59.81 -43.66
CA ALA A 74 3.21 59.73 -42.45
C ALA A 74 2.37 59.43 -41.20
N MET A 75 2.83 58.46 -40.41
CA MET A 75 2.20 58.02 -39.16
C MET A 75 2.33 59.12 -38.11
N THR A 76 1.26 59.89 -37.91
CA THR A 76 1.17 60.88 -36.82
C THR A 76 0.67 60.22 -35.53
N GLN A 77 0.95 60.84 -34.38
CA GLN A 77 0.52 60.36 -33.06
C GLN A 77 -1.00 60.15 -32.97
N ASP A 78 -1.79 61.12 -33.45
CA ASP A 78 -3.26 61.04 -33.43
C ASP A 78 -3.78 59.86 -34.25
N ARG A 79 -3.09 59.57 -35.35
CA ARG A 79 -3.45 58.47 -36.22
C ARG A 79 -3.12 57.13 -35.60
N PHE A 80 -1.95 57.02 -35.01
CA PHE A 80 -1.55 55.84 -34.25
C PHE A 80 -2.58 55.55 -33.15
N ASN A 81 -3.01 56.57 -32.39
CA ASN A 81 -4.04 56.43 -31.37
C ASN A 81 -5.37 55.90 -31.95
N ARG A 82 -5.84 56.43 -33.09
CA ARG A 82 -7.06 55.94 -33.75
C ARG A 82 -6.96 54.50 -34.21
N ILE A 83 -5.81 54.11 -34.79
CA ILE A 83 -5.55 52.72 -35.21
C ILE A 83 -5.57 51.80 -33.98
N MET A 84 -4.90 52.19 -32.90
CA MET A 84 -4.85 51.41 -31.67
C MET A 84 -6.24 51.23 -31.04
N THR A 85 -7.06 52.29 -30.95
CA THR A 85 -8.43 52.18 -30.44
C THR A 85 -9.27 51.22 -31.29
N ARG A 86 -9.18 51.33 -32.61
CA ARG A 86 -9.91 50.43 -33.53
C ARG A 86 -9.46 48.97 -33.39
N GLN A 87 -8.16 48.72 -33.20
CA GLN A 87 -7.64 47.37 -32.97
C GLN A 87 -8.07 46.82 -31.60
N TYR A 88 -8.10 47.67 -30.58
CA TYR A 88 -8.60 47.30 -29.25
C TYR A 88 -10.08 46.92 -29.30
N GLU A 89 -10.93 47.71 -29.97
CA GLU A 89 -12.34 47.39 -30.14
C GLU A 89 -12.57 46.09 -30.93
N LYS A 90 -11.80 45.88 -32.00
CA LYS A 90 -11.85 44.62 -32.78
C LYS A 90 -11.49 43.41 -31.92
N SER A 91 -10.41 43.49 -31.14
CA SER A 91 -10.01 42.38 -30.25
C SER A 91 -11.01 42.15 -29.12
N ARG A 92 -11.57 43.20 -28.54
CA ARG A 92 -12.62 43.10 -27.52
C ARG A 92 -13.88 42.43 -28.07
N ASN A 93 -14.32 42.83 -29.26
CA ASN A 93 -15.48 42.24 -29.92
C ASN A 93 -15.22 40.79 -30.36
N ALA A 94 -13.98 40.46 -30.77
CA ALA A 94 -13.60 39.07 -31.05
C ALA A 94 -13.67 38.20 -29.79
N ALA A 95 -13.19 38.69 -28.65
CA ALA A 95 -13.27 37.98 -27.38
C ALA A 95 -14.72 37.76 -26.93
N TYR A 96 -15.59 38.78 -27.04
CA TYR A 96 -17.01 38.60 -26.72
C TYR A 96 -17.72 37.66 -27.68
N ARG A 97 -17.37 37.67 -28.97
CA ARG A 97 -17.87 36.71 -29.94
C ARG A 97 -17.51 35.28 -29.54
N GLU A 98 -16.24 35.00 -29.24
CA GLU A 98 -15.79 33.67 -28.84
C GLU A 98 -16.50 33.18 -27.56
N MET A 99 -16.64 34.06 -26.56
CA MET A 99 -17.37 33.71 -25.33
C MET A 99 -18.86 33.49 -25.59
N ALA A 100 -19.51 34.32 -26.41
CA ALA A 100 -20.91 34.16 -26.77
C ALA A 100 -21.13 32.87 -27.57
N GLU A 101 -20.28 32.56 -28.55
CA GLU A 101 -20.31 31.32 -29.32
C GLU A 101 -20.12 30.09 -28.41
N SER A 102 -19.21 30.16 -27.42
CA SER A 102 -19.01 29.08 -26.44
C SER A 102 -20.25 28.79 -25.58
N LEU A 103 -21.14 29.78 -25.46
CA LEU A 103 -22.41 29.70 -24.74
C LEU A 103 -23.61 29.48 -25.68
N GLY A 104 -23.38 29.38 -27.00
CA GLY A 104 -24.43 29.22 -28.01
C GLY A 104 -25.23 30.49 -28.31
N LEU A 105 -24.74 31.68 -27.92
CA LEU A 105 -25.37 32.97 -28.15
C LEU A 105 -24.83 33.60 -29.44
N THR A 106 -25.72 34.20 -30.24
CA THR A 106 -25.33 34.95 -31.44
C THR A 106 -24.77 36.32 -31.05
N PHE A 107 -23.52 36.61 -31.43
CA PHE A 107 -22.87 37.90 -31.17
C PHE A 107 -23.04 38.85 -32.36
N ASP A 108 -23.69 40.00 -32.12
CA ASP A 108 -23.82 41.08 -33.08
C ASP A 108 -23.28 42.40 -32.48
N PRO A 109 -22.15 42.94 -32.96
CA PRO A 109 -21.42 44.02 -32.29
C PRO A 109 -22.20 45.35 -32.14
N GLU A 110 -23.25 45.57 -32.94
CA GLU A 110 -24.09 46.77 -32.90
C GLU A 110 -25.23 46.66 -31.88
N THR A 111 -25.68 45.44 -31.55
CA THR A 111 -26.87 45.19 -30.71
C THR A 111 -26.56 44.39 -29.44
N PHE A 112 -25.30 43.98 -29.27
CA PHE A 112 -24.87 43.15 -28.14
C PHE A 112 -24.99 43.90 -26.80
N ASP A 113 -25.91 43.45 -25.95
CA ASP A 113 -26.05 43.93 -24.58
C ASP A 113 -25.07 43.21 -23.64
N LEU A 114 -24.02 43.93 -23.27
CA LEU A 114 -22.98 43.45 -22.35
C LEU A 114 -23.54 43.17 -20.94
N GLU A 115 -24.55 43.91 -20.50
CA GLU A 115 -25.12 43.71 -19.14
C GLU A 115 -25.99 42.46 -19.09
N ALA A 116 -26.82 42.22 -20.12
CA ALA A 116 -27.55 40.96 -20.25
C ALA A 116 -26.60 39.75 -20.35
N PHE A 117 -25.49 39.87 -21.10
CA PHE A 117 -24.49 38.82 -21.18
C PHE A 117 -23.84 38.51 -19.82
N LYS A 118 -23.47 39.54 -19.04
CA LYS A 118 -22.95 39.34 -17.68
C LYS A 118 -23.98 38.70 -16.75
N ALA A 119 -25.26 39.06 -16.88
CA ALA A 119 -26.33 38.48 -16.07
C ALA A 119 -26.46 36.98 -16.31
N THR A 120 -26.49 36.54 -17.57
CA THR A 120 -26.56 35.11 -17.92
C THR A 120 -25.35 34.31 -17.43
N LEU A 121 -24.15 34.90 -17.50
CA LEU A 121 -22.95 34.29 -16.94
C LEU A 121 -23.01 34.10 -15.42
N LYS A 122 -23.53 35.11 -14.70
CA LYS A 122 -23.70 35.02 -13.23
C LYS A 122 -24.74 33.96 -12.87
N GLU A 123 -25.90 33.97 -13.53
CA GLU A 123 -26.95 32.98 -13.29
C GLU A 123 -26.47 31.56 -13.58
N GLY A 124 -25.76 31.34 -14.70
CA GLY A 124 -25.18 30.04 -15.02
C GLY A 124 -24.12 29.58 -14.00
N HIS A 125 -23.35 30.51 -13.44
CA HIS A 125 -22.38 30.20 -12.40
C HIS A 125 -23.07 29.85 -11.07
N GLU A 126 -24.10 30.60 -10.67
CA GLU A 126 -24.91 30.31 -9.48
C GLU A 126 -25.63 28.96 -9.59
N ALA A 127 -26.22 28.66 -10.76
CA ALA A 127 -26.85 27.37 -11.02
C ALA A 127 -25.84 26.20 -10.93
N ARG A 128 -24.64 26.35 -11.51
CA ARG A 128 -23.57 25.34 -11.39
C ARG A 128 -23.11 25.16 -9.94
N GLN A 129 -23.00 26.24 -9.18
CA GLN A 129 -22.66 26.16 -7.77
C GLN A 129 -23.73 25.41 -6.97
N GLN A 130 -25.01 25.67 -7.23
CA GLN A 130 -26.11 24.95 -6.58
C GLN A 130 -26.06 23.45 -6.89
N VAL A 131 -25.90 23.08 -8.16
CA VAL A 131 -25.75 21.67 -8.57
C VAL A 131 -24.57 21.02 -7.85
N LEU A 132 -23.42 21.70 -7.80
CA LEU A 132 -22.24 21.20 -7.10
C LEU A 132 -22.52 20.98 -5.61
N THR A 133 -23.25 21.90 -4.95
CA THR A 133 -23.61 21.73 -3.53
C THR A 133 -24.59 20.58 -3.29
N ASP A 134 -25.52 20.34 -4.21
CA ASP A 134 -26.48 19.24 -4.11
C ASP A 134 -25.81 17.88 -4.38
N GLU A 135 -24.88 17.81 -5.32
CA GLU A 135 -24.06 16.62 -5.55
C GLU A 135 -23.16 16.31 -4.35
N GLN A 136 -22.57 17.33 -3.73
CA GLN A 136 -21.80 17.18 -2.49
C GLN A 136 -22.68 16.62 -1.36
N ARG A 137 -23.88 17.18 -1.15
CA ARG A 137 -24.84 16.68 -0.15
C ARG A 137 -25.22 15.22 -0.40
N ARG A 138 -25.55 14.86 -1.64
CA ARG A 138 -25.85 13.46 -2.02
C ARG A 138 -24.67 12.53 -1.75
N THR A 139 -23.45 12.98 -2.04
CA THR A 139 -22.24 12.17 -1.81
C THR A 139 -22.00 11.96 -0.31
N GLU A 140 -22.19 13.00 0.51
CA GLU A 140 -22.11 12.89 1.96
C GLU A 140 -23.18 11.95 2.53
N GLU A 141 -24.41 12.04 2.02
CA GLU A 141 -25.51 11.14 2.42
C GLU A 141 -25.21 9.69 2.07
N LEU A 142 -24.74 9.42 0.84
CA LEU A 142 -24.34 8.07 0.43
C LEU A 142 -23.20 7.52 1.30
N ASN A 143 -22.22 8.36 1.62
CA ASN A 143 -21.11 7.98 2.52
C ASN A 143 -21.63 7.65 3.93
N LYS A 144 -22.55 8.45 4.47
CA LYS A 144 -23.17 8.19 5.79
C LYS A 144 -23.96 6.89 5.79
N VAL A 145 -24.78 6.65 4.75
CA VAL A 145 -25.54 5.40 4.61
C VAL A 145 -24.60 4.20 4.50
N GLN A 146 -23.54 4.31 3.70
CA GLN A 146 -22.56 3.24 3.56
C GLN A 146 -21.84 2.94 4.88
N GLN A 147 -21.44 3.96 5.64
CA GLN A 147 -20.86 3.79 6.97
C GLN A 147 -21.83 3.12 7.94
N ALA A 148 -23.11 3.51 7.93
CA ALA A 148 -24.13 2.91 8.78
C ALA A 148 -24.32 1.42 8.46
N VAL A 149 -24.42 1.06 7.18
CA VAL A 149 -24.54 -0.34 6.74
C VAL A 149 -23.31 -1.16 7.13
N GLN A 150 -22.10 -0.61 7.02
CA GLN A 150 -20.89 -1.30 7.45
C GLN A 150 -20.85 -1.50 8.97
N ALA A 151 -21.28 -0.50 9.74
CA ALA A 151 -21.36 -0.61 11.19
C ALA A 151 -22.39 -1.67 11.63
N GLU A 152 -23.55 -1.74 10.98
CA GLU A 152 -24.55 -2.77 11.24
C GLU A 152 -24.05 -4.17 10.89
N LYS A 153 -23.37 -4.33 9.74
CA LYS A 153 -22.76 -5.62 9.37
C LYS A 153 -21.72 -6.07 10.39
N ALA A 154 -20.85 -5.17 10.83
CA ALA A 154 -19.85 -5.47 11.84
C ALA A 154 -20.49 -5.91 13.17
N LYS A 155 -21.56 -5.24 13.61
CA LYS A 155 -22.31 -5.65 14.80
C LYS A 155 -22.96 -7.03 14.63
N ALA A 156 -23.61 -7.28 13.50
CA ALA A 156 -24.25 -8.56 13.22
C ALA A 156 -23.23 -9.71 13.16
N GLU A 157 -22.03 -9.48 12.62
CA GLU A 157 -20.94 -10.46 12.61
C GLU A 157 -20.42 -10.74 14.03
N GLN A 158 -20.27 -9.71 14.86
CA GLN A 158 -19.88 -9.86 16.26
C GLN A 158 -20.90 -10.67 17.05
N GLU A 159 -22.19 -10.38 16.89
CA GLU A 159 -23.27 -11.13 17.54
C GLU A 159 -23.28 -12.60 17.09
N ARG A 160 -23.12 -12.85 15.78
CA ARG A 160 -23.02 -14.23 15.26
C ARG A 160 -21.81 -14.97 15.82
N ALA A 161 -20.66 -14.32 15.90
CA ALA A 161 -19.45 -14.91 16.46
C ALA A 161 -19.63 -15.24 17.96
N ALA A 162 -20.27 -14.33 18.72
CA ALA A 162 -20.59 -14.55 20.14
C ALA A 162 -21.53 -15.75 20.32
N ILE A 163 -22.64 -15.80 19.58
CA ILE A 163 -23.59 -16.93 19.62
C ILE A 163 -22.90 -18.25 19.25
N GLN A 164 -22.01 -18.25 18.26
CA GLN A 164 -21.26 -19.46 17.90
C GLN A 164 -20.25 -19.86 18.98
N ALA A 165 -19.61 -18.91 19.66
CA ALA A 165 -18.73 -19.19 20.79
C ALA A 165 -19.52 -19.82 21.95
N GLU A 166 -20.66 -19.24 22.32
CA GLU A 166 -21.55 -19.77 23.36
C GLU A 166 -22.05 -21.18 23.04
N ARG A 167 -22.51 -21.41 21.80
CA ARG A 167 -22.95 -22.75 21.36
C ARG A 167 -21.83 -23.79 21.48
N ARG A 168 -20.59 -23.40 21.15
CA ARG A 168 -19.42 -24.29 21.27
C ARG A 168 -19.09 -24.59 22.73
N ALA A 169 -19.13 -23.58 23.61
CA ALA A 169 -18.93 -23.76 25.04
C ALA A 169 -19.97 -24.74 25.63
N LEU A 170 -21.26 -24.51 25.33
CA LEU A 170 -22.34 -25.40 25.76
C LEU A 170 -22.19 -26.83 25.23
N ALA A 171 -21.77 -27.01 23.98
CA ALA A 171 -21.55 -28.33 23.41
C ALA A 171 -20.43 -29.10 24.15
N ARG A 172 -19.35 -28.40 24.54
CA ARG A 172 -18.23 -28.97 25.32
C ARG A 172 -18.68 -29.37 26.71
N GLU A 173 -19.41 -28.49 27.40
CA GLU A 173 -20.00 -28.78 28.72
C GLU A 173 -20.92 -29.98 28.68
N GLN A 174 -21.81 -30.05 27.68
CA GLN A 174 -22.71 -31.19 27.51
C GLN A 174 -21.97 -32.50 27.24
N ALA A 175 -20.88 -32.48 26.46
CA ALA A 175 -20.08 -33.68 26.21
C ALA A 175 -19.41 -34.20 27.48
N LEU A 176 -18.85 -33.31 28.31
CA LEU A 176 -18.16 -33.66 29.55
C LEU A 176 -19.13 -34.12 30.66
N THR A 177 -20.24 -33.40 30.84
CA THR A 177 -21.27 -33.76 31.82
C THR A 177 -21.91 -35.12 31.50
N ARG A 178 -22.17 -35.43 30.23
CA ARG A 178 -22.64 -36.76 29.79
C ARG A 178 -21.66 -37.89 30.14
N LEU A 179 -20.36 -37.60 30.19
CA LEU A 179 -19.32 -38.57 30.52
C LEU A 179 -19.05 -38.68 32.03
N GLY A 180 -19.70 -37.84 32.85
CA GLY A 180 -19.65 -37.85 34.30
C GLY A 180 -18.67 -36.85 34.92
N ALA A 181 -18.14 -35.88 34.16
CA ALA A 181 -17.37 -34.78 34.73
C ALA A 181 -18.33 -33.81 35.43
N LEU A 182 -18.51 -34.03 36.73
CA LEU A 182 -19.35 -33.21 37.61
C LEU A 182 -18.53 -32.79 38.81
N ASP A 183 -18.81 -31.60 39.32
CA ASP A 183 -18.21 -31.10 40.55
C ASP A 183 -18.63 -31.99 41.71
N GLN A 184 -17.65 -32.38 42.54
CA GLN A 184 -17.95 -33.11 43.76
C GLN A 184 -18.40 -32.14 44.82
N VAL A 185 -19.49 -32.48 45.51
CA VAL A 185 -20.13 -31.65 46.52
C VAL A 185 -20.18 -32.44 47.82
N ASP A 186 -19.86 -31.79 48.94
CA ASP A 186 -20.04 -32.39 50.27
C ASP A 186 -21.52 -32.48 50.69
N GLU A 187 -21.80 -33.15 51.80
CA GLU A 187 -23.16 -33.28 52.35
C GLU A 187 -23.79 -31.92 52.73
N GLN A 188 -22.97 -30.87 52.86
CA GLN A 188 -23.41 -29.50 53.14
C GLN A 188 -23.63 -28.65 51.87
N GLY A 189 -23.42 -29.20 50.68
CA GLY A 189 -23.62 -28.49 49.42
C GLY A 189 -22.42 -27.66 48.93
N ASN A 190 -21.24 -27.76 49.55
CA ASN A 190 -20.03 -27.06 49.12
C ASN A 190 -19.24 -27.90 48.11
N VAL A 191 -18.74 -27.25 47.06
CA VAL A 191 -17.88 -27.90 46.05
C VAL A 191 -16.54 -28.26 46.70
N THR A 192 -16.26 -29.55 46.81
CA THR A 192 -15.02 -30.11 47.34
C THR A 192 -13.97 -30.31 46.25
N ALA A 193 -14.39 -30.59 45.00
CA ALA A 193 -13.51 -30.66 43.85
C ALA A 193 -14.19 -30.14 42.57
N PRO A 194 -13.69 -29.05 41.96
CA PRO A 194 -14.26 -28.46 40.74
C PRO A 194 -13.80 -29.25 39.48
N ASN A 195 -14.28 -30.47 39.33
CA ASN A 195 -13.85 -31.38 38.26
C ASN A 195 -14.36 -30.96 36.88
N LEU A 196 -15.52 -30.31 36.79
CA LEU A 196 -16.10 -29.90 35.50
C LEU A 196 -15.28 -28.77 34.86
N GLN A 197 -14.94 -27.75 35.65
CA GLN A 197 -14.16 -26.60 35.16
C GLN A 197 -12.74 -27.02 34.74
N ASP A 198 -12.11 -27.90 35.51
CA ASP A 198 -10.80 -28.45 35.18
C ASP A 198 -10.85 -29.34 33.92
N ALA A 199 -11.88 -30.17 33.78
CA ALA A 199 -12.08 -30.98 32.58
C ALA A 199 -12.33 -30.11 31.34
N LEU A 200 -13.08 -29.01 31.45
CA LEU A 200 -13.27 -28.03 30.39
C LEU A 200 -11.93 -27.42 29.96
N ALA A 201 -11.16 -26.88 30.90
CA ALA A 201 -9.86 -26.27 30.60
C ALA A 201 -8.89 -27.26 29.92
N MET A 202 -8.92 -28.53 30.31
CA MET A 202 -8.13 -29.58 29.66
C MET A 202 -8.63 -29.92 28.26
N LEU A 203 -9.94 -30.03 28.07
CA LEU A 203 -10.55 -30.30 26.77
C LEU A 203 -10.26 -29.15 25.78
N GLU A 204 -10.33 -27.90 26.25
CA GLU A 204 -10.00 -26.72 25.43
C GLU A 204 -8.54 -26.69 25.00
N ARG A 205 -7.62 -27.10 25.89
CA ARG A 205 -6.21 -27.22 25.54
C ARG A 205 -5.98 -28.32 24.50
N ASP A 206 -6.65 -29.46 24.65
CA ASP A 206 -6.50 -30.60 23.75
C ASP A 206 -7.14 -30.33 22.37
N LEU A 207 -8.14 -29.44 22.29
CA LEU A 207 -8.80 -29.01 21.05
C LEU A 207 -8.33 -27.64 20.53
N ARG A 208 -7.21 -27.11 21.06
CA ARG A 208 -6.70 -25.78 20.70
C ARG A 208 -6.42 -25.63 19.20
N ASP A 209 -5.94 -26.70 18.58
CA ASP A 209 -5.60 -26.73 17.16
C ASP A 209 -6.83 -27.00 16.25
N THR A 210 -7.97 -27.38 16.85
CA THR A 210 -9.23 -27.67 16.17
C THR A 210 -10.42 -26.98 16.88
N PRO A 211 -10.53 -25.64 16.78
CA PRO A 211 -11.53 -24.87 17.51
C PRO A 211 -12.97 -25.17 17.08
N ASP A 212 -13.16 -25.64 15.84
CA ASP A 212 -14.46 -25.98 15.24
C ASP A 212 -14.68 -27.50 15.17
N ALA A 213 -14.15 -28.24 16.14
CA ALA A 213 -14.37 -29.68 16.26
C ALA A 213 -15.86 -30.03 16.34
N ASP A 214 -16.29 -30.94 15.46
CA ASP A 214 -17.65 -31.47 15.42
C ASP A 214 -17.99 -32.25 16.70
N ALA A 215 -19.29 -32.50 16.94
CA ALA A 215 -19.78 -33.22 18.12
C ALA A 215 -19.09 -34.59 18.34
N THR A 216 -18.76 -35.32 17.27
CA THR A 216 -18.04 -36.61 17.33
C THR A 216 -16.57 -36.45 17.73
N ALA A 217 -15.92 -35.37 17.30
CA ALA A 217 -14.56 -35.05 17.69
C ALA A 217 -14.52 -34.60 19.17
N LEU A 218 -15.50 -33.82 19.61
CA LEU A 218 -15.68 -33.44 21.02
C LEU A 218 -15.83 -34.67 21.92
N THR A 219 -16.69 -35.63 21.56
CA THR A 219 -16.87 -36.86 22.36
C THR A 219 -15.60 -37.70 22.38
N THR A 220 -14.91 -37.85 21.24
CA THR A 220 -13.66 -38.62 21.14
C THR A 220 -12.56 -38.01 22.01
N ALA A 221 -12.40 -36.69 21.96
CA ALA A 221 -11.44 -35.96 22.80
C ALA A 221 -11.78 -36.09 24.29
N ALA A 222 -13.06 -35.98 24.64
CA ALA A 222 -13.51 -36.14 26.02
C ALA A 222 -13.32 -37.58 26.54
N GLU A 223 -13.52 -38.60 25.72
CA GLU A 223 -13.20 -39.99 26.06
C GLU A 223 -11.69 -40.21 26.24
N ALA A 224 -10.86 -39.61 25.39
CA ALA A 224 -9.41 -39.66 25.54
C ALA A 224 -8.96 -38.97 26.84
N LEU A 225 -9.61 -37.87 27.21
CA LEU A 225 -9.39 -37.18 28.48
C LEU A 225 -9.79 -38.06 29.67
N LYS A 226 -10.94 -38.74 29.60
CA LYS A 226 -11.40 -39.69 30.63
C LYS A 226 -10.42 -40.84 30.85
N LYS A 227 -9.83 -41.38 29.77
CA LYS A 227 -8.79 -42.42 29.87
C LYS A 227 -7.53 -41.91 30.56
N ARG A 228 -7.14 -40.66 30.31
CA ARG A 228 -5.94 -40.05 30.90
C ARG A 228 -6.14 -39.60 32.35
N ARG A 229 -7.35 -39.16 32.69
CA ARG A 229 -7.69 -38.60 34.00
C ARG A 229 -9.07 -39.07 34.45
N PRO A 230 -9.18 -40.34 34.89
CA PRO A 230 -10.46 -40.90 35.31
C PRO A 230 -11.01 -40.22 36.57
N GLU A 231 -10.15 -39.63 37.42
CA GLU A 231 -10.52 -38.86 38.62
C GLU A 231 -11.50 -37.72 38.33
N LEU A 232 -11.32 -37.01 37.21
CA LEU A 232 -12.18 -35.89 36.82
C LEU A 232 -13.60 -36.33 36.44
N PHE A 233 -13.82 -37.64 36.28
CA PHE A 233 -15.10 -38.24 35.91
C PHE A 233 -15.67 -39.11 37.04
N GLY A 234 -15.23 -38.87 38.28
CA GLY A 234 -15.74 -39.55 39.48
C GLY A 234 -15.26 -40.99 39.66
N ALA A 235 -14.27 -41.45 38.88
CA ALA A 235 -13.64 -42.73 39.16
C ALA A 235 -12.75 -42.62 40.42
N PRO A 236 -12.75 -43.63 41.30
CA PRO A 236 -11.88 -43.62 42.47
C PRO A 236 -10.42 -43.69 42.04
N THR A 237 -9.59 -42.91 42.71
CA THR A 237 -8.15 -42.85 42.45
C THR A 237 -7.55 -44.23 42.51
N ALA A 238 -7.14 -44.74 41.35
CA ALA A 238 -6.40 -46.00 41.30
C ALA A 238 -5.16 -45.80 42.18
N PRO A 239 -4.95 -46.65 43.19
CA PRO A 239 -3.84 -46.48 44.11
C PRO A 239 -2.55 -46.41 43.30
N GLN A 240 -1.86 -45.29 43.38
CA GLN A 240 -0.54 -45.14 42.78
C GLN A 240 0.34 -46.21 43.43
N THR A 241 0.60 -47.27 42.69
CA THR A 241 1.63 -48.24 43.04
C THR A 241 2.95 -47.51 42.82
N LEU A 242 3.39 -46.80 43.85
CA LEU A 242 4.77 -46.34 43.94
C LEU A 242 5.64 -47.57 43.60
N PRO A 243 6.61 -47.45 42.68
CA PRO A 243 7.54 -48.54 42.46
C PRO A 243 8.13 -48.92 43.82
N PRO A 244 8.23 -50.22 44.17
CA PRO A 244 8.72 -50.63 45.47
C PRO A 244 10.02 -49.88 45.74
N ALA A 245 10.03 -49.11 46.84
CA ALA A 245 11.21 -48.37 47.24
C ALA A 245 12.40 -49.34 47.21
N PRO A 246 13.56 -48.98 46.62
CA PRO A 246 14.72 -49.84 46.62
C PRO A 246 15.02 -50.21 48.06
N SER A 247 14.80 -51.47 48.40
CA SER A 247 14.96 -51.96 49.76
C SER A 247 16.42 -51.74 50.14
N GLY A 248 16.64 -50.92 51.17
CA GLY A 248 17.93 -50.72 51.81
C GLY A 248 18.36 -51.98 52.56
N GLY A 249 18.60 -53.07 51.83
CA GLY A 249 19.23 -54.27 52.33
C GLY A 249 20.75 -54.07 52.43
N PRO A 250 21.41 -54.66 53.44
CA PRO A 250 22.80 -54.38 53.75
C PRO A 250 23.72 -54.74 52.58
N ALA A 251 24.72 -53.88 52.35
CA ALA A 251 25.78 -54.09 51.39
C ALA A 251 26.44 -55.46 51.58
N GLY A 252 26.18 -56.40 50.66
CA GLY A 252 26.72 -57.75 50.79
C GLY A 252 26.18 -58.72 49.73
N GLY A 253 26.34 -58.40 48.45
CA GLY A 253 25.97 -59.30 47.36
C GLY A 253 26.88 -59.11 46.16
N ASN A 254 27.91 -59.96 46.07
CA ASN A 254 28.84 -60.02 44.95
C ASN A 254 28.08 -60.29 43.62
N ALA A 255 27.83 -59.25 42.83
CA ALA A 255 27.63 -59.41 41.40
C ALA A 255 29.01 -59.59 40.74
N PRO A 256 29.25 -60.63 39.93
CA PRO A 256 30.54 -60.84 39.28
C PRO A 256 30.86 -59.65 38.36
N ARG A 257 32.04 -59.06 38.55
CA ARG A 257 32.55 -58.04 37.62
C ARG A 257 32.66 -58.69 36.24
N GLN A 258 31.95 -58.13 35.26
CA GLN A 258 32.14 -58.44 33.84
C GLN A 258 33.64 -58.38 33.51
N PRO A 259 34.21 -59.36 32.78
CA PRO A 259 35.62 -59.32 32.45
C PRO A 259 35.91 -58.08 31.60
N ALA A 260 36.90 -57.30 32.03
CA ALA A 260 37.36 -56.14 31.29
C ALA A 260 37.74 -56.59 29.87
N SER A 261 37.05 -56.04 28.86
CA SER A 261 37.35 -56.30 27.46
C SER A 261 38.82 -56.00 27.20
N THR A 262 39.54 -56.94 26.60
CA THR A 262 40.96 -56.80 26.29
C THR A 262 41.19 -55.56 25.42
N LYS A 263 42.34 -54.91 25.60
CA LYS A 263 42.70 -53.64 24.95
C LYS A 263 42.51 -53.67 23.42
N ASP A 264 42.67 -54.84 22.81
CA ASP A 264 42.48 -55.07 21.37
C ASP A 264 41.01 -54.99 20.93
N ALA A 265 40.08 -55.47 21.77
CA ALA A 265 38.65 -55.35 21.51
C ALA A 265 38.20 -53.89 21.59
N LEU A 266 38.76 -53.13 22.55
CA LEU A 266 38.51 -51.70 22.68
C LEU A 266 39.08 -50.91 21.49
N GLN A 267 40.29 -51.25 21.02
CA GLN A 267 40.89 -50.62 19.84
C GLN A 267 40.10 -50.91 18.55
N LYS A 268 39.64 -52.15 18.34
CA LYS A 268 38.80 -52.49 17.18
C LYS A 268 37.46 -51.75 17.20
N ALA A 269 36.81 -51.66 18.36
CA ALA A 269 35.57 -50.91 18.52
C ALA A 269 35.77 -49.41 18.27
N ALA A 270 36.85 -48.82 18.80
CA ALA A 270 37.21 -47.43 18.56
C ALA A 270 37.50 -47.15 17.08
N ARG A 271 38.24 -48.03 16.40
CA ARG A 271 38.54 -47.90 14.97
C ARG A 271 37.27 -47.95 14.11
N LYS A 272 36.38 -48.91 14.38
CA LYS A 272 35.09 -49.02 13.68
C LYS A 272 34.21 -47.78 13.87
N ARG A 273 34.25 -47.17 15.07
CA ARG A 273 33.51 -45.93 15.35
C ARG A 273 34.11 -44.73 14.62
N ALA A 274 35.44 -44.66 14.52
CA ALA A 274 36.12 -43.61 13.76
C ALA A 274 35.85 -43.70 12.25
N GLU A 275 35.78 -44.92 11.70
CA GLU A 275 35.38 -45.16 10.31
C GLU A 275 33.90 -44.78 10.08
N ALA A 276 33.00 -45.15 11.00
CA ALA A 276 31.58 -44.79 10.92
C ALA A 276 31.32 -43.27 11.00
N MET A 277 32.19 -42.53 11.67
CA MET A 277 32.13 -41.07 11.73
C MET A 277 32.96 -40.38 10.65
N GLY A 278 33.51 -41.13 9.69
CA GLY A 278 34.24 -40.58 8.55
C GLY A 278 35.58 -39.94 8.91
N LEU A 279 36.15 -40.24 10.09
CA LEU A 279 37.41 -39.65 10.57
C LEU A 279 38.65 -40.42 10.09
N ARG A 280 38.47 -41.59 9.46
CA ARG A 280 39.55 -42.40 8.89
C ARG A 280 39.08 -43.05 7.59
N HIS A 281 39.91 -43.00 6.55
CA HIS A 281 39.69 -43.65 5.25
C HIS A 281 40.97 -44.38 4.85
N ASP A 282 40.87 -45.52 4.18
CA ASP A 282 42.01 -46.38 3.82
C ASP A 282 42.98 -45.77 2.78
N ASN A 283 42.73 -44.54 2.30
CA ASN A 283 43.56 -43.82 1.33
C ASN A 283 44.40 -42.66 1.92
N ALA A 284 44.57 -42.61 3.24
CA ALA A 284 45.54 -41.71 3.88
C ALA A 284 46.76 -42.53 4.32
N ALA A 285 47.74 -42.68 3.42
CA ALA A 285 49.07 -43.18 3.72
C ALA A 285 49.91 -42.10 4.42
#